data_AF-A0A3M7P5Z4-F1
#
_entry.id   AF-A0A3M7P5Z4-F1
#
_cell.length_a   1.000
_cell.length_b   1.000
_cell.length_c   1.000
_cell.angle_alpha   90.00
_cell.angle_beta   90.00
_cell.angle_gamma   90.00
#
_symmetry.space_group_name_H-M   'P 1'
#
loop_
_entity.id
_entity.type
_entity.pdbx_description
1 polymer ?
#
loop_
_entity_poly.entity_id
_entity_poly.type
_entity_poly.pdbx_seq_one_letter_code
_entity_poly.pdbx_strand_id
1 'polypeptide(L)'
;NLGVEVARHSLESIQPLCAHLFKCKMCDSVYAEAPKQLFRTFFQSIFDNSIELEVFDLSSNVLYSFICCFPYLFTDLVSQLIRTKFATSTELKQKIESGFKNLITSPNQSNLEVNLSMFNLEKRNRIKFNSRFNEFCIKTYGLLFIR
;
A
#
# COMPACT_ATOMS: atom_id res chain seq x y z
N ASN A 1 3.47 23.21 -9.64
CA ASN A 1 2.63 22.28 -10.43
C ASN A 1 1.37 22.03 -9.60
N LEU A 2 0.25 22.69 -9.93
CA LEU A 2 -0.93 22.75 -9.04
C LEU A 2 -1.48 21.35 -8.69
N GLY A 3 -1.41 20.40 -9.63
CA GLY A 3 -1.86 19.02 -9.41
C GLY A 3 -1.07 18.29 -8.32
N VAL A 4 0.25 18.46 -8.30
CA VAL A 4 1.15 17.86 -7.29
C VAL A 4 0.87 18.43 -5.90
N GLU A 5 0.66 19.73 -5.80
CA GLU A 5 0.38 20.40 -4.52
C GLU A 5 -0.96 19.94 -3.93
N VAL A 6 -2.00 19.83 -4.76
CA VAL A 6 -3.31 19.31 -4.36
C VAL A 6 -3.20 17.84 -3.92
N ALA A 7 -2.48 17.01 -4.67
CA ALA A 7 -2.24 15.62 -4.30
C ALA A 7 -1.50 15.53 -2.95
N ARG A 8 -0.45 16.33 -2.77
CA ARG A 8 0.34 16.37 -1.53
C ARG A 8 -0.54 16.72 -0.33
N HIS A 9 -1.30 17.81 -0.38
CA HIS A 9 -2.18 18.21 0.71
C HIS A 9 -3.29 17.19 1.01
N SER A 10 -3.81 16.53 -0.03
CA SER A 10 -4.78 15.45 0.14
C SER A 10 -4.18 14.28 0.91
N LEU A 11 -2.98 13.84 0.52
CA LEU A 11 -2.25 12.76 1.19
C LEU A 11 -1.84 13.12 2.63
N GLU A 12 -1.38 14.34 2.86
CA GLU A 12 -1.05 14.86 4.20
C GLU A 12 -2.26 14.87 5.13
N SER A 13 -3.48 15.05 4.60
CA SER A 13 -4.72 15.03 5.37
C SER A 13 -5.22 13.61 5.68
N ILE A 14 -4.93 12.65 4.81
CA ILE A 14 -5.33 11.25 4.98
C ILE A 14 -4.54 10.57 6.11
N GLN A 15 -3.25 10.86 6.22
CA GLN A 15 -2.39 10.23 7.23
C GLN A 15 -2.89 10.41 8.68
N PRO A 16 -3.21 11.63 9.17
CA PRO A 16 -3.75 11.82 10.51
C PRO A 16 -5.13 11.18 10.70
N LEU A 17 -5.96 11.13 9.65
CA LEU A 17 -7.26 10.45 9.69
C LEU A 17 -7.11 8.96 9.95
N CYS A 18 -6.25 8.27 9.18
CA CYS A 18 -5.91 6.86 9.42
C CYS A 18 -5.32 6.66 10.82
N ALA A 19 -4.44 7.57 11.25
CA ALA A 19 -3.84 7.48 12.57
C ALA A 19 -4.88 7.58 13.70
N HIS A 20 -5.87 8.46 13.54
CA HIS A 20 -6.98 8.59 14.48
C HIS A 20 -7.85 7.33 14.52
N LEU A 21 -8.28 6.82 13.35
CA LEU A 21 -9.10 5.62 13.27
C LEU A 21 -8.43 4.41 13.94
N PHE A 22 -7.15 4.19 13.67
CA PHE A 22 -6.38 3.10 14.26
C PHE A 22 -6.28 3.23 15.78
N LYS A 23 -5.89 4.42 16.28
CA LYS A 23 -5.73 4.67 17.73
C LYS A 23 -7.05 4.55 18.49
N CYS A 24 -8.15 4.99 17.89
CA CYS A 24 -9.48 4.91 18.46
C CYS A 24 -10.15 3.54 18.25
N LYS A 25 -9.47 2.57 17.60
CA LYS A 25 -9.99 1.22 17.29
C LYS A 25 -11.29 1.26 16.48
N MET A 26 -11.38 2.19 15.53
CA MET A 26 -12.56 2.45 14.71
C MET A 26 -12.45 1.87 13.29
N CYS A 27 -11.45 1.03 13.01
CA CYS A 27 -11.20 0.47 11.67
C CYS A 27 -12.36 -0.40 11.12
N ASP A 28 -13.17 -0.97 12.01
CA ASP A 28 -14.35 -1.77 11.64
C ASP A 28 -15.68 -1.00 11.77
N SER A 29 -15.61 0.30 12.10
CA SER A 29 -16.80 1.14 12.26
C SER A 29 -17.31 1.71 10.93
N VAL A 30 -18.53 2.25 10.94
CA VAL A 30 -19.11 3.00 9.81
C VAL A 30 -18.22 4.18 9.35
N TYR A 31 -17.45 4.77 10.27
CA TYR A 31 -16.54 5.88 9.95
C TYR A 31 -15.33 5.44 9.12
N ALA A 32 -15.05 4.13 9.05
CA ALA A 32 -13.98 3.58 8.23
C ALA A 32 -14.37 3.37 6.76
N GLU A 33 -15.65 3.46 6.39
CA GLU A 33 -16.10 3.17 5.03
C GLU A 33 -15.53 4.16 3.99
N ALA A 34 -15.57 5.46 4.27
CA ALA A 34 -14.97 6.46 3.38
C ALA A 34 -13.44 6.28 3.26
N PRO A 35 -12.68 6.09 4.35
CA PRO A 35 -11.25 5.76 4.28
C PRO A 35 -10.93 4.46 3.55
N LYS A 36 -11.76 3.40 3.67
CA LYS A 36 -11.60 2.18 2.85
C LYS A 36 -11.76 2.48 1.37
N GLN A 37 -12.76 3.29 0.99
CA GLN A 37 -12.95 3.68 -0.41
C GLN A 37 -11.80 4.54 -0.95
N LEU A 38 -11.30 5.48 -0.12
CA LEU A 38 -10.10 6.24 -0.44
C LEU A 38 -8.89 5.32 -0.63
N PHE A 39 -8.74 4.31 0.23
CA PHE A 39 -7.64 3.35 0.09
C PHE A 39 -7.70 2.60 -1.25
N ARG A 40 -8.88 2.13 -1.68
CA ARG A 40 -9.04 1.46 -2.98
C ARG A 40 -8.60 2.36 -4.15
N THR A 41 -9.06 3.60 -4.15
CA THR A 41 -8.74 4.59 -5.20
C THR A 41 -7.26 4.96 -5.21
N PHE A 42 -6.69 5.16 -4.03
CA PHE A 42 -5.27 5.47 -3.85
C PHE A 42 -4.36 4.30 -4.25
N PHE A 43 -4.73 3.07 -3.87
CA PHE A 43 -4.00 1.87 -4.24
C PHE A 43 -3.93 1.72 -5.77
N GLN A 44 -5.06 1.87 -6.46
CA GLN A 44 -5.09 1.86 -7.93
C GLN A 44 -4.20 2.96 -8.51
N SER A 45 -4.28 4.18 -7.97
CA SER A 45 -3.46 5.31 -8.43
C SER A 45 -1.95 5.04 -8.30
N ILE A 46 -1.50 4.44 -7.18
CA ILE A 46 -0.09 4.04 -7.02
C ILE A 46 0.29 3.02 -8.10
N PHE A 47 -0.51 1.97 -8.30
CA PHE A 47 -0.11 0.82 -9.12
C PHE A 47 -0.54 0.88 -10.60
N ASP A 48 -1.13 2.01 -11.02
CA ASP A 48 -1.42 2.36 -12.42
C ASP A 48 -0.48 3.44 -12.98
N ASN A 49 0.61 3.78 -12.26
CA ASN A 49 1.58 4.84 -12.62
C ASN A 49 0.97 6.25 -12.67
N SER A 50 -0.13 6.48 -11.95
CA SER A 50 -0.84 7.77 -11.95
C SER A 50 -0.28 8.75 -10.91
N ILE A 51 0.71 8.33 -10.12
CA ILE A 51 1.32 9.15 -9.07
C ILE A 51 2.67 9.67 -9.54
N GLU A 52 2.82 10.99 -9.48
CA GLU A 52 4.09 11.64 -9.77
C GLU A 52 5.17 11.25 -8.75
N LEU A 53 6.40 11.08 -9.22
CA LEU A 53 7.56 10.70 -8.39
C LEU A 53 7.77 11.64 -7.18
N GLU A 54 7.40 12.92 -7.33
CA GLU A 54 7.57 13.95 -6.29
C GLU A 54 6.72 13.71 -5.03
N VAL A 55 5.63 12.93 -5.11
CA VAL A 55 4.77 12.60 -3.95
C VAL A 55 4.88 11.13 -3.57
N PHE A 56 5.85 10.41 -4.13
CA PHE A 56 5.96 8.97 -3.98
C PHE A 56 6.41 8.56 -2.56
N ASP A 57 7.33 9.31 -1.96
CA ASP A 57 7.73 9.12 -0.56
C ASP A 57 6.56 9.35 0.41
N LEU A 58 5.76 10.39 0.17
CA LEU A 58 4.55 10.66 0.94
C LEU A 58 3.52 9.53 0.73
N SER A 59 3.40 9.06 -0.50
CA SER A 59 2.51 7.96 -0.87
C SER A 59 2.86 6.66 -0.15
N SER A 60 4.15 6.34 0.04
CA SER A 60 4.59 5.22 0.87
C SER A 60 4.11 5.34 2.33
N ASN A 61 4.21 6.53 2.92
CA ASN A 61 3.76 6.77 4.29
C ASN A 61 2.24 6.66 4.46
N VAL A 62 1.49 7.16 3.48
CA VAL A 62 0.03 7.05 3.45
C VAL A 62 -0.40 5.60 3.23
N LEU A 63 0.25 4.88 2.30
CA LEU A 63 0.02 3.47 2.06
C LEU A 63 0.25 2.65 3.34
N TYR A 64 1.33 2.90 4.06
CA TYR A 64 1.59 2.26 5.35
C TYR A 64 0.46 2.48 6.35
N SER A 65 -0.04 3.73 6.43
CA SER A 65 -1.12 4.09 7.35
C SER A 65 -2.43 3.37 7.00
N PHE A 66 -2.74 3.25 5.71
CA PHE A 66 -3.88 2.45 5.24
C PHE A 66 -3.72 0.97 5.53
N ILE A 67 -2.53 0.39 5.32
CA ILE A 67 -2.28 -1.03 5.61
C ILE A 67 -2.43 -1.31 7.12
N CYS A 68 -1.98 -0.39 7.97
CA CYS A 68 -2.22 -0.51 9.42
C CYS A 68 -3.70 -0.54 9.78
N CYS A 69 -4.52 0.28 9.11
CA CYS A 69 -5.96 0.32 9.38
C CYS A 69 -6.72 -0.85 8.75
N PHE A 70 -6.36 -1.21 7.52
CA PHE A 70 -7.14 -2.10 6.66
C PHE A 70 -6.25 -3.17 6.00
N PRO A 71 -5.58 -4.02 6.80
CA PRO A 71 -4.61 -4.99 6.29
C PRO A 71 -5.24 -6.03 5.36
N TYR A 72 -6.44 -6.52 5.69
CA TYR A 72 -7.15 -7.47 4.83
C TYR A 72 -7.59 -6.86 3.49
N LEU A 73 -7.98 -5.58 3.51
CA LEU A 73 -8.32 -4.86 2.29
C LEU A 73 -7.10 -4.71 1.38
N PHE A 74 -5.91 -4.46 1.92
CA PHE A 74 -4.68 -4.45 1.14
C PHE A 74 -4.42 -5.80 0.46
N THR A 75 -4.52 -6.91 1.19
CA THR A 75 -4.31 -8.26 0.63
C THR A 75 -5.30 -8.58 -0.48
N ASP A 76 -6.56 -8.21 -0.31
CA ASP A 76 -7.61 -8.37 -1.33
C ASP A 76 -7.27 -7.55 -2.59
N LEU A 77 -6.92 -6.28 -2.43
CA LEU A 77 -6.53 -5.39 -3.53
C LEU A 77 -5.31 -5.90 -4.31
N VAL A 78 -4.28 -6.37 -3.61
CA VAL A 78 -3.10 -7.00 -4.25
C VAL A 78 -3.51 -8.25 -5.02
N SER A 79 -4.34 -9.10 -4.42
CA SER A 79 -4.80 -10.34 -5.06
C SER A 79 -5.65 -10.05 -6.30
N GLN A 80 -6.44 -8.98 -6.29
CA GLN A 80 -7.20 -8.51 -7.45
C GLN A 80 -6.29 -7.97 -8.54
N LEU A 81 -5.35 -7.07 -8.20
CA LEU A 81 -4.36 -6.53 -9.13
C LEU A 81 -3.62 -7.63 -9.89
N ILE A 82 -3.14 -8.63 -9.15
CA ILE A 82 -2.38 -9.75 -9.69
C ILE A 82 -3.24 -10.61 -10.62
N ARG A 83 -4.47 -10.92 -10.19
CA ARG A 83 -5.42 -11.68 -11.03
C ARG A 83 -5.78 -10.93 -12.31
N THR A 84 -5.97 -9.62 -12.24
CA THR A 84 -6.40 -8.81 -13.39
C THR A 84 -5.26 -8.56 -14.38
N LYS A 85 -4.05 -8.24 -13.90
CA LYS A 85 -2.92 -7.87 -14.78
C LYS A 85 -2.03 -9.05 -15.19
N PHE A 86 -1.99 -10.12 -14.40
CA PHE A 86 -1.03 -11.22 -14.59
C PHE A 86 -1.70 -12.60 -14.63
N ALA A 87 -2.95 -12.68 -15.11
CA ALA A 87 -3.67 -13.95 -15.26
C ALA A 87 -2.93 -14.98 -16.11
N THR A 88 -2.22 -14.53 -17.14
CA THR A 88 -1.65 -15.37 -18.19
C THR A 88 -0.17 -15.72 -17.97
N SER A 89 0.55 -14.94 -17.16
CA SER A 89 1.99 -15.12 -16.93
C SER A 89 2.29 -15.56 -15.50
N THR A 90 2.45 -16.87 -15.31
CA THR A 90 2.76 -17.48 -14.01
C THR A 90 4.07 -16.95 -13.41
N GLU A 91 5.10 -16.73 -14.23
CA GLU A 91 6.39 -16.23 -13.76
C GLU A 91 6.30 -14.77 -13.27
N LEU A 92 5.66 -13.89 -14.06
CA LEU A 92 5.47 -12.49 -13.64
C LEU A 92 4.58 -12.41 -12.41
N LYS A 93 3.49 -13.18 -12.38
CA LYS A 93 2.63 -13.32 -11.21
C LYS A 93 3.44 -13.66 -9.96
N GLN A 94 4.30 -14.69 -10.01
CA GLN A 94 5.13 -15.09 -8.86
C GLN A 94 6.11 -13.99 -8.44
N LYS A 95 6.74 -13.28 -9.39
CA LYS A 95 7.64 -12.15 -9.08
C LYS A 95 6.91 -10.99 -8.41
N ILE A 96 5.72 -10.63 -8.91
CA ILE A 96 4.88 -9.58 -8.31
C ILE A 96 4.40 -9.99 -6.92
N GLU A 97 3.89 -11.22 -6.76
CA GLU A 97 3.49 -11.76 -5.45
C GLU A 97 4.64 -11.73 -4.45
N SER A 98 5.84 -12.14 -4.87
CA SER A 98 7.04 -12.08 -4.03
C SER A 98 7.39 -10.65 -3.62
N GLY A 99 7.30 -9.69 -4.54
CA GLY A 99 7.51 -8.28 -4.22
C GLY A 99 6.53 -7.76 -3.17
N PHE A 100 5.23 -8.01 -3.34
CA PHE A 100 4.22 -7.61 -2.35
C PHE A 100 4.37 -8.32 -1.01
N LYS A 101 4.79 -9.60 -1.01
CA LYS A 101 5.16 -10.31 0.23
C LYS A 101 6.31 -9.60 0.93
N ASN A 102 7.42 -9.34 0.24
CA ASN A 102 8.58 -8.66 0.83
C ASN A 102 8.26 -7.27 1.38
N LEU A 103 7.27 -6.59 0.79
CA LEU A 103 6.78 -5.30 1.28
C LEU A 103 6.14 -5.43 2.68
N ILE A 104 5.35 -6.50 2.91
CA ILE A 104 4.49 -6.63 4.10
C ILE A 104 4.91 -7.69 5.13
N THR A 105 5.73 -8.67 4.76
CA THR A 105 6.13 -9.78 5.64
C THR A 105 7.58 -9.68 6.11
N SER A 106 7.91 -10.48 7.12
CA SER A 106 9.30 -10.83 7.41
C SER A 106 9.79 -11.84 6.35
N PRO A 107 11.08 -11.92 6.01
CA PRO A 107 11.62 -12.77 4.94
C PRO A 107 11.27 -14.27 4.99
N ASN A 108 10.69 -14.76 6.10
CA ASN A 108 10.47 -16.18 6.37
C ASN A 108 9.00 -16.65 6.28
N GLN A 109 8.07 -15.84 5.72
CA GLN A 109 6.67 -16.25 5.53
C GLN A 109 6.38 -16.62 4.07
N SER A 110 5.81 -17.81 3.86
CA SER A 110 5.53 -18.38 2.52
C SER A 110 4.25 -17.83 1.86
N ASN A 111 3.29 -17.35 2.65
CA ASN A 111 2.01 -16.82 2.16
C ASN A 111 1.96 -15.28 2.21
N LEU A 112 1.09 -14.66 1.40
CA LEU A 112 0.76 -13.23 1.48
C LEU A 112 -0.16 -13.00 2.70
N GLU A 113 0.33 -13.38 3.88
CA GLU A 113 -0.36 -13.21 5.14
C GLU A 113 0.19 -11.96 5.82
N VAL A 114 -0.70 -11.00 6.08
CA VAL A 114 -0.31 -9.79 6.80
C VAL A 114 -0.03 -10.19 8.24
N ASN A 115 1.22 -10.03 8.67
CA ASN A 115 1.54 -10.11 10.08
C ASN A 115 1.06 -8.82 10.78
N LEU A 116 -0.16 -8.86 11.32
CA LEU A 116 -0.80 -7.72 12.01
C LEU A 116 0.07 -7.14 13.14
N SER A 117 0.94 -7.95 13.76
CA SER A 117 1.85 -7.46 14.80
C SER A 117 2.94 -6.51 14.28
N MET A 118 3.25 -6.53 12.98
CA MET A 118 4.19 -5.61 12.32
C MET A 118 3.55 -4.28 11.89
N PHE A 119 2.22 -4.22 11.81
CA PHE A 119 1.48 -3.05 11.33
C PHE A 119 0.85 -2.31 12.50
N ASN A 120 1.68 -1.48 13.12
CA ASN A 120 1.28 -0.50 14.10
C ASN A 120 1.80 0.87 13.67
N LEU A 121 1.30 1.95 14.27
CA LEU A 121 1.73 3.31 13.89
C LEU A 121 3.10 3.71 14.46
N GLU A 122 3.93 2.76 14.88
CA GLU A 122 5.27 3.07 15.40
C GLU A 122 6.19 3.57 14.29
N LYS A 123 6.96 4.61 14.62
CA LYS A 123 7.92 5.23 13.69
C LYS A 123 8.92 4.22 13.11
N ARG A 124 9.38 3.26 13.92
CA ARG A 124 10.35 2.23 13.50
C ARG A 124 9.79 1.33 12.39
N ASN A 125 8.54 0.90 12.52
CA ASN A 125 7.93 0.00 11.55
C ASN A 125 7.60 0.73 10.25
N ARG A 126 7.18 2.00 10.34
CA ARG A 126 7.03 2.89 9.17
C ARG A 126 8.33 3.09 8.40
N ILE A 127 9.44 3.37 9.09
CA ILE A 127 10.76 3.53 8.44
C ILE A 127 11.16 2.24 7.70
N LYS A 128 10.99 1.08 8.35
CA LYS A 128 11.28 -0.22 7.74
C LYS A 128 10.40 -0.47 6.51
N PHE A 129 9.11 -0.14 6.59
CA PHE A 129 8.20 -0.27 5.46
C PHE A 129 8.64 0.61 4.29
N ASN A 130 8.96 1.89 4.53
CA ASN A 130 9.41 2.78 3.46
C ASN A 130 10.70 2.28 2.78
N SER A 131 11.64 1.73 3.54
CA SER A 131 12.84 1.10 2.97
C SER A 131 12.48 -0.07 2.04
N ARG A 132 11.55 -0.94 2.46
CA ARG A 132 11.08 -2.07 1.65
C ARG A 132 10.27 -1.61 0.44
N PHE A 133 9.51 -0.54 0.58
CA PHE A 133 8.76 0.07 -0.52
C PHE A 133 9.72 0.59 -1.60
N ASN A 134 10.81 1.25 -1.23
CA ASN A 134 11.83 1.66 -2.19
C ASN A 134 12.45 0.47 -2.93
N GLU A 135 12.77 -0.62 -2.21
CA GLU A 135 13.23 -1.85 -2.86
C GLU A 135 12.19 -2.48 -3.78
N PHE A 136 10.92 -2.51 -3.37
CA PHE A 136 9.80 -2.95 -4.20
C PHE A 136 9.71 -2.12 -5.48
N CYS A 137 9.95 -0.82 -5.39
CA CYS A 137 9.87 0.07 -6.54
C CYS A 137 10.98 -0.18 -7.56
N ILE A 138 12.17 -0.51 -7.09
CA ILE A 138 13.30 -0.87 -7.95
C ILE A 138 13.10 -2.25 -8.59
N LYS A 139 12.66 -3.24 -7.81
CA LYS A 139 12.68 -4.66 -8.21
C LYS A 139 11.38 -5.16 -8.84
N THR A 140 10.26 -4.53 -8.52
CA THR A 140 8.92 -5.09 -8.80
C THR A 140 7.99 -4.08 -9.46
N TYR A 141 8.04 -2.81 -9.11
CA TYR A 141 7.07 -1.81 -9.60
C TYR A 141 7.12 -1.63 -11.12
N GLY A 142 8.30 -1.64 -11.74
CA GLY A 142 8.41 -1.58 -13.21
C GLY A 142 7.72 -2.76 -13.92
N LEU A 143 7.64 -3.93 -13.27
CA LEU A 143 6.97 -5.11 -13.82
C LEU A 143 5.44 -4.94 -13.86
N LEU A 144 4.87 -4.01 -13.07
CA LEU A 144 3.43 -3.73 -13.05
C LEU A 144 2.90 -3.10 -14.35
N PHE A 145 3.81 -2.63 -15.21
CA PHE A 145 3.49 -1.89 -16.44
C PHE A 145 3.84 -2.67 -17.71
N ILE A 146 4.34 -3.90 -17.58
CA ILE A 146 4.55 -4.80 -18.71
C ILE A 146 3.17 -5.25 -19.21
N ARG A 147 2.88 -4.97 -20.48
CA ARG A 147 1.62 -5.34 -21.16
C ARG A 147 1.73 -6.70 -21.83
#